data_AF-A0A940A773-F1
#
_entry.id   AF-A0A940A773-F1
#
_cell.length_a   1.000
_cell.length_b   1.000
_cell.length_c   1.000
_cell.angle_alpha   90.00
_cell.angle_beta   90.00
_cell.angle_gamma   90.00
#
_symmetry.space_group_name_H-M   'P 1'
#
loop_
_entity.id
_entity.type
_entity.pdbx_description
1 polymer ?
#
loop_
_entity_poly.entity_id
_entity_poly.type
_entity_poly.pdbx_seq_one_letter_code
_entity_poly.pdbx_strand_id
1 'polypeptide(L)' 'MELELQPLHLPSDNERPIVIAGPCSAETEEQLMTTAVQLATKGCHIFRAGVWKPRTKPGG' A
#
# COMPACT_ATOMS: atom_id res chain seq x y z
N MET A 1 -11.24 18.58 -19.11
CA MET A 1 -10.14 18.52 -18.13
C MET A 1 -9.16 17.50 -18.68
N GLU A 2 -8.01 17.95 -19.14
CA GLU A 2 -6.97 17.07 -19.68
C GLU A 2 -6.05 16.69 -18.53
N LEU A 3 -5.86 15.38 -18.31
CA LEU A 3 -5.00 14.86 -17.26
C LEU A 3 -3.57 14.76 -17.81
N GLU A 4 -2.66 15.57 -17.27
CA GLU A 4 -1.23 15.42 -17.54
C GLU A 4 -0.66 14.29 -16.68
N LEU A 5 -0.44 13.14 -17.30
CA LEU A 5 0.13 11.97 -16.63
C LEU A 5 1.66 11.99 -16.77
N GLN A 6 2.36 11.83 -15.65
CA GLN A 6 3.82 11.69 -15.61
C GLN A 6 4.22 10.27 -15.17
N PRO A 7 5.37 9.75 -15.63
CA PRO A 7 5.90 8.47 -15.17
C PRO A 7 6.17 8.45 -13.66
N LEU A 8 5.83 7.33 -13.02
CA LEU A 8 6.14 7.08 -11.60
C LEU A 8 7.58 6.59 -11.45
N HIS A 9 8.46 7.46 -10.91
CA HIS A 9 9.82 7.10 -10.52
C HIS A 9 9.85 6.55 -9.08
N LEU A 10 9.43 5.29 -8.94
CA LEU A 10 9.31 4.64 -7.63
C LEU A 10 10.64 4.01 -7.19
N PRO A 11 10.94 3.99 -5.88
CA PRO A 11 12.08 3.26 -5.35
C PRO A 11 11.96 1.76 -5.68
N SER A 12 13.03 1.20 -6.26
CA SER A 12 13.11 -0.18 -6.74
C SER A 12 14.56 -0.64 -6.67
N ASP A 13 14.76 -1.91 -6.31
CA ASP A 13 16.09 -2.53 -6.28
C ASP A 13 16.53 -3.02 -7.67
N ASN A 14 15.66 -2.95 -8.69
CA ASN A 14 15.90 -3.40 -10.06
C ASN A 14 16.25 -4.89 -10.26
N GLU A 15 16.32 -5.68 -9.19
CA GLU A 15 16.55 -7.13 -9.22
C GLU A 15 15.25 -7.95 -9.23
N ARG A 16 14.13 -7.33 -8.88
CA ARG A 16 12.81 -7.96 -8.75
C ARG A 16 11.68 -7.00 -9.16
N PRO A 17 10.50 -7.52 -9.52
CA PRO A 17 9.35 -6.67 -9.81
C PRO A 17 9.04 -5.73 -8.65
N ILE A 18 8.55 -4.52 -8.97
CA ILE A 18 8.02 -3.60 -7.96
C ILE A 18 6.81 -4.26 -7.29
N VAL A 19 6.83 -4.30 -5.96
CA VAL A 19 5.74 -4.86 -5.15
C VAL A 19 5.07 -3.75 -4.35
N ILE A 20 3.75 -3.61 -4.52
CA ILE A 20 2.89 -2.76 -3.70
C ILE A 20 2.11 -3.65 -2.74
N ALA A 21 2.51 -3.66 -1.48
CA ALA A 21 1.98 -4.56 -0.47
C ALA A 21 1.43 -3.80 0.74
N GLY A 22 0.58 -4.47 1.51
CA GLY A 22 0.01 -3.93 2.74
C GLY A 22 -1.39 -4.48 3.00
N PRO A 23 -1.97 -4.16 4.17
CA PRO A 23 -3.22 -4.75 4.59
C PRO A 23 -4.38 -4.35 3.68
N CYS A 24 -5.48 -5.08 3.78
CA CYS A 24 -6.68 -4.74 3.04
C CYS A 24 -7.23 -3.37 3.50
N SER A 25 -7.32 -3.16 4.81
CA SER A 25 -7.84 -1.95 5.46
C SER A 25 -6.82 -1.37 6.43
N ALA A 26 -6.83 -0.05 6.60
CA ALA A 26 -6.16 0.65 7.69
C ALA A 26 -7.05 0.61 8.93
N GLU A 27 -6.75 -0.29 9.88
CA GLU A 27 -7.63 -0.54 11.03
C GLU A 27 -7.10 0.11 12.30
N THR A 28 -5.81 -0.05 12.60
CA THR A 28 -5.16 0.59 13.77
C THR A 28 -3.72 0.98 13.44
N GLU A 29 -3.17 1.95 14.17
CA GLU A 29 -1.76 2.34 14.03
C GLU A 29 -0.82 1.15 14.26
N GLU A 30 -1.05 0.36 15.31
CA GLU A 30 -0.24 -0.82 15.63
C GLU A 30 -0.23 -1.84 14.49
N GLN A 31 -1.41 -2.14 13.92
CA GLN A 31 -1.55 -3.06 12.79
C GLN A 31 -0.79 -2.54 11.56
N LEU A 32 -0.93 -1.25 11.26
CA LEU A 32 -0.25 -0.61 10.13
C LEU A 32 1.27 -0.63 10.30
N MET A 33 1.78 -0.18 11.44
CA MET A 33 3.21 -0.10 11.70
C MET A 33 3.86 -1.47 11.77
N THR A 34 3.22 -2.44 12.42
CA THR A 34 3.70 -3.83 12.45
C THR A 34 3.79 -4.42 11.05
N THR A 35 2.75 -4.23 10.22
CA THR A 35 2.75 -4.73 8.84
C THR A 35 3.79 -4.03 7.98
N ALA A 36 3.93 -2.71 8.10
CA ALA A 36 4.89 -1.92 7.33
C ALA A 36 6.34 -2.34 7.63
N VAL A 37 6.69 -2.51 8.90
CA VAL A 37 8.02 -2.98 9.30
C VAL A 37 8.31 -4.37 8.73
N GLN A 38 7.37 -5.31 8.85
CA GLN A 38 7.54 -6.68 8.30
C GLN A 38 7.65 -6.73 6.77
N LEU A 39 7.01 -5.80 6.07
CA LEU A 39 7.10 -5.70 4.61
C LEU A 39 8.41 -5.04 4.17
N ALA A 40 8.86 -4.01 4.89
CA ALA A 40 10.13 -3.35 4.63
C ALA A 40 11.33 -4.30 4.80
N THR A 41 11.31 -5.19 5.80
CA THR A 41 12.38 -6.20 5.98
C THR A 41 12.42 -7.23 4.85
N LYS A 42 11.34 -7.38 4.08
CA LYS A 42 11.26 -8.20 2.86
C LYS A 42 11.54 -7.40 1.59
N GLY A 43 11.96 -6.14 1.74
CA GLY A 43 12.26 -5.22 0.66
C GLY A 43 11.04 -4.65 -0.06
N CYS A 44 9.84 -4.68 0.52
CA CYS A 44 8.73 -3.93 -0.07
C CYS A 44 8.96 -2.44 0.15
N HIS A 45 9.11 -1.69 -0.95
CA HIS A 45 9.37 -0.24 -0.91
C HIS A 45 8.10 0.60 -0.92
N ILE A 46 6.95 0.00 -1.23
CA ILE A 46 5.67 0.69 -1.35
C ILE A 46 4.64 -0.01 -0.47
N PHE A 47 4.10 0.76 0.48
CA PHE A 47 3.05 0.32 1.39
C PHE A 47 1.68 0.85 0.94
N ARG A 48 0.64 0.00 0.95
CA ARG A 48 -0.74 0.40 0.68
C ARG A 48 -1.69 -0.05 1.80
N ALA A 49 -2.71 0.75 2.08
CA ALA A 49 -3.83 0.34 2.93
C ALA A 49 -5.10 1.09 2.50
N GLY A 50 -6.26 0.42 2.60
CA GLY A 50 -7.53 1.06 2.30
C GLY A 50 -8.06 1.84 3.52
N VAL A 51 -8.16 3.17 3.40
CA VAL A 51 -8.75 4.03 4.44
C VAL A 51 -10.28 3.94 4.44
N TRP A 52 -10.86 3.88 3.24
CA TRP A 52 -12.31 3.71 3.07
C TRP A 52 -12.57 2.48 2.20
N LYS A 53 -13.38 1.56 2.74
CA LYS A 53 -13.85 0.38 2.00
C LYS A 53 -15.34 0.52 1.78
N PRO A 54 -15.80 0.72 0.53
CA PRO A 54 -17.23 0.63 0.23
C PRO A 54 -17.67 -0.79 0.55
N ARG A 55 -18.44 -0.96 1.62
CA ARG A 55 -19.10 -2.23 1.94
C ARG A 55 -20.51 -2.14 1.39
N THR A 56 -20.94 -3.18 0.70
CA THR A 56 -22.32 -3.33 0.21
C THR A 56 -23.33 -3.29 1.36
N LYS A 57 -22.91 -3.70 2.56
CA LYS A 57 -23.69 -3.62 3.79
C LYS A 57 -22.97 -2.75 4.83
N PRO A 58 -23.58 -1.63 5.26
CA PRO A 58 -23.07 -0.83 6.38
C PRO A 58 -23.07 -1.67 7.67
N GLY A 59 -21.99 -1.61 8.46
CA GLY A 59 -21.94 -2.19 9.81
C GLY A 59 -21.66 -3.69 9.94
N GLY A 60 -21.66 -4.46 8.84
CA GLY A 60 -21.52 -5.93 8.87
C GLY A 60 -22.85 -6.67 8.92
#